data_AF-A0A1Z5AYG4-F1
#
_entry.id   AF-A0A1Z5AYG4-F1
#
_cell.length_a   1.000
_cell.length_b   1.000
_cell.length_c   1.000
_cell.angle_alpha   90.00
_cell.angle_beta   90.00
_cell.angle_gamma   90.00
#
_symmetry.space_group_name_H-M   'P 1'
#
loop_
_entity.id
_entity.type
_entity.pdbx_description
1 polymer ?
#
loop_
_entity_poly.entity_id
_entity_poly.type
_entity_poly.pdbx_seq_one_letter_code
_entity_poly.pdbx_strand_id
1 'polypeptide(L)'
;MGKDFILGKHPVLIFLKEELKMNLSEFCLATGIPQSTISTWFKREWGIEKYPIYFFVGIAALGDFTIDEVYNKLIRLESEYLVNQVGNKTFLAEEGIQLTEKVAREAESVKADVAGSEIEIRFLDFVRRLKKASEKSKKDEFLKVMIELYVTMGRTLPGWVTGILSDEDTFVEVSVVFVEVLSRK
;
A
#
# COMPACT_ATOMS: atom_id res chain seq x y z
N MET A 1 -0.86 19.67 4.71
CA MET A 1 -0.17 19.85 3.43
C MET A 1 1.00 18.86 3.40
N GLY A 2 1.00 17.93 2.43
CA GLY A 2 2.10 17.00 2.17
C GLY A 2 1.95 15.56 2.69
N LYS A 3 1.23 14.73 1.92
CA LYS A 3 1.58 13.38 1.38
C LYS A 3 2.41 12.41 2.25
N ASP A 4 2.25 11.10 2.26
CA ASP A 4 1.31 10.11 1.74
C ASP A 4 1.60 8.85 2.60
N PHE A 5 0.59 8.03 2.87
CA PHE A 5 0.74 6.80 3.63
C PHE A 5 1.39 5.75 2.71
N ILE A 6 2.65 5.40 2.93
CA ILE A 6 3.35 4.38 2.14
C ILE A 6 2.80 3.01 2.57
N LEU A 7 1.93 2.44 1.75
CA LEU A 7 1.28 1.15 1.99
C LEU A 7 2.07 0.01 1.34
N GLY A 8 2.85 -0.60 2.22
CA GLY A 8 3.44 -1.93 2.24
C GLY A 8 3.95 -2.07 3.68
N LYS A 9 3.91 -3.25 4.31
CA LYS A 9 4.37 -3.34 5.71
C LYS A 9 5.89 -3.09 5.73
N HIS A 10 6.31 -1.89 6.11
CA HIS A 10 7.74 -1.53 6.20
C HIS A 10 8.50 -2.62 6.99
N PRO A 11 9.73 -3.01 6.59
CA PRO A 11 10.46 -4.14 7.20
C PRO A 11 10.51 -4.09 8.73
N VAL A 12 10.76 -2.89 9.27
CA VAL A 12 10.71 -2.62 10.72
C VAL A 12 9.35 -2.96 11.33
N LEU A 13 8.23 -2.55 10.72
CA LEU A 13 6.90 -2.83 11.25
C LEU A 13 6.56 -4.32 11.22
N ILE A 14 7.00 -5.04 10.19
CA ILE A 14 6.87 -6.50 10.12
C ILE A 14 7.66 -7.13 11.27
N PHE A 15 8.93 -6.76 11.43
CA PHE A 15 9.79 -7.30 12.48
C PHE A 15 9.16 -7.10 13.86
N LEU A 16 8.74 -5.88 14.19
CA LEU A 16 8.12 -5.58 15.48
C LEU A 16 6.88 -6.44 15.73
N LYS A 17 6.03 -6.61 14.71
CA LYS A 17 4.80 -7.39 14.82
C LYS A 17 5.06 -8.89 14.95
N GLU A 18 5.98 -9.43 14.15
CA GLU A 18 6.13 -10.87 13.99
C GLU A 18 7.12 -11.46 14.98
N GLU A 19 8.23 -10.78 15.23
CA GLU A 19 9.29 -11.24 16.12
C GLU A 19 9.06 -10.76 17.56
N LEU A 20 8.76 -9.47 17.75
CA LEU A 20 8.59 -8.89 19.09
C LEU A 20 7.15 -8.90 19.60
N LYS A 21 6.17 -9.17 18.74
CA LYS A 21 4.72 -9.06 19.05
C LYS A 21 4.33 -7.68 19.62
N MET A 22 5.01 -6.63 19.16
CA MET A 22 4.81 -5.25 19.61
C MET A 22 4.44 -4.34 18.43
N ASN A 23 3.73 -3.25 18.73
CA ASN A 23 3.53 -2.16 17.78
C ASN A 23 4.64 -1.10 17.90
N LEU A 24 4.70 -0.18 16.93
CA LEU A 24 5.74 0.86 16.90
C LEU A 24 5.73 1.76 18.14
N SER A 25 4.57 2.09 18.68
CA SER A 25 4.45 2.93 19.87
C SER A 25 5.03 2.26 21.11
N GLU A 26 4.74 0.96 21.29
CA GLU A 26 5.27 0.16 22.40
C GLU A 26 6.79 0.02 22.29
N PHE A 27 7.32 -0.20 21.08
CA PHE A 27 8.75 -0.24 20.83
C PHE A 27 9.44 1.09 21.16
N CYS A 28 8.88 2.22 20.72
CA CYS A 28 9.42 3.56 21.00
C CYS A 28 9.43 3.85 22.50
N LEU A 29 8.39 3.43 23.22
CA LEU A 29 8.31 3.57 24.67
C LEU A 29 9.39 2.74 25.38
N ALA A 30 9.59 1.49 24.95
CA ALA A 30 10.54 0.58 25.58
C ALA A 30 12.01 0.92 25.31
N THR A 31 12.31 1.48 24.13
CA THR A 31 13.67 1.83 23.71
C THR A 31 14.05 3.28 23.97
N GLY A 32 13.07 4.14 24.25
CA GLY A 32 13.26 5.59 24.36
C GLY A 32 13.50 6.30 23.03
N ILE A 33 13.41 5.61 21.89
CA ILE A 33 13.55 6.20 20.56
C ILE A 33 12.26 6.97 20.23
N PRO A 34 12.31 8.28 19.91
CA PRO A 34 11.11 9.03 19.56
C PRO A 34 10.44 8.47 18.30
N GLN A 35 9.12 8.26 18.35
CA GLN A 35 8.35 7.77 17.20
C GLN A 35 8.44 8.72 15.99
N SER A 36 8.59 10.03 16.22
CA SER A 36 8.82 11.03 15.18
C SER A 36 10.12 10.80 14.40
N THR A 37 11.16 10.29 15.08
CA THR A 37 12.45 9.93 14.46
C THR A 37 12.28 8.75 13.51
N ILE A 38 11.67 7.65 13.98
CA ILE A 38 11.45 6.45 13.15
C ILE A 38 10.50 6.77 11.98
N SER A 39 9.46 7.56 12.22
CA SER A 39 8.55 8.02 11.17
C SER A 39 9.27 8.86 10.11
N THR A 40 10.29 9.62 10.49
CA THR A 40 11.11 10.40 9.55
C THR A 40 11.98 9.48 8.70
N TRP A 41 12.54 8.40 9.26
CA TRP A 41 13.29 7.41 8.49
C TRP A 41 12.41 6.70 7.46
N PHE A 42 11.19 6.33 7.84
CA PHE A 42 10.22 5.73 6.92
C PHE A 42 9.87 6.68 5.78
N LYS A 43 9.56 7.95 6.09
CA LYS A 43 9.26 8.97 5.08
C LYS A 43 10.40 9.27 4.12
N ARG A 44 11.65 9.08 4.57
CA ARG A 44 12.86 9.28 3.77
C ARG A 44 13.30 8.01 3.04
N GLU A 45 12.52 6.94 3.16
CA GLU A 45 12.82 5.63 2.58
C GLU A 45 14.25 5.19 2.89
N TRP A 46 14.65 5.36 4.15
CA TRP A 46 15.97 4.89 4.57
C TRP A 46 16.04 3.38 4.48
N GLY A 47 17.09 2.90 3.82
CA GLY A 47 17.45 1.49 3.87
C GLY A 47 17.95 1.12 5.27
N ILE A 48 17.79 -0.15 5.64
CA ILE A 48 18.15 -0.68 6.97
C ILE A 48 19.62 -0.36 7.30
N GLU A 49 20.52 -0.34 6.31
CA GLU A 49 21.93 0.00 6.48
C GLU A 49 22.18 1.42 7.01
N LYS A 50 21.22 2.33 6.88
CA LYS A 50 21.32 3.73 7.35
C LYS A 50 20.81 3.93 8.78
N TYR A 51 20.21 2.91 9.38
CA TYR A 51 19.64 3.03 10.70
C TYR A 51 20.78 3.13 11.74
N PRO A 52 20.66 3.99 12.75
CA PRO A 52 21.69 4.09 13.78
C PRO A 52 21.85 2.80 14.59
N ILE A 53 23.06 2.51 15.07
CA ILE A 53 23.34 1.29 15.86
C ILE A 53 22.42 1.11 17.07
N TYR A 54 22.03 2.21 17.73
CA TYR A 54 21.15 2.17 18.90
C TYR A 54 19.76 1.60 18.59
N PHE A 55 19.29 1.69 17.34
CA PHE A 55 18.03 1.10 16.92
C PHE A 55 18.11 -0.43 16.96
N PHE A 56 19.18 -1.00 16.42
CA PHE A 56 19.43 -2.45 16.44
C PHE A 56 19.66 -2.95 17.86
N VAL A 57 20.40 -2.21 18.69
CA VAL A 57 20.59 -2.53 20.11
C VAL A 57 19.26 -2.57 20.85
N GLY A 58 18.35 -1.63 20.58
CA GLY A 58 17.02 -1.60 21.18
C GLY A 58 16.18 -2.83 20.81
N ILE A 59 16.22 -3.27 19.55
CA ILE A 59 15.53 -4.49 19.11
C ILE A 59 16.17 -5.74 19.74
N ALA A 60 17.50 -5.84 19.70
CA ALA A 60 18.26 -6.96 20.25
C ALA A 60 17.93 -7.19 21.72
N ALA A 61 17.92 -6.11 22.52
CA ALA A 61 17.61 -6.16 23.94
C ALA A 61 16.16 -6.59 24.24
N LEU A 62 15.20 -6.25 23.37
CA LEU A 62 13.80 -6.60 23.57
C LEU A 62 13.45 -8.03 23.14
N GLY A 63 14.18 -8.57 22.15
CA GLY A 63 13.89 -9.88 21.57
C GLY A 63 14.85 -11.01 21.96
N ASP A 64 15.82 -10.75 22.84
CA ASP A 64 16.92 -11.67 23.17
C ASP A 64 17.67 -12.15 21.90
N PHE A 65 17.91 -11.21 20.98
CA PHE A 65 18.65 -11.44 19.75
C PHE A 65 20.04 -10.82 19.84
N THR A 66 20.99 -11.37 19.10
CA THR A 66 22.23 -10.66 18.78
C THR A 66 21.96 -9.55 17.77
N ILE A 67 22.80 -8.50 17.77
CA ILE A 67 22.69 -7.39 16.79
C ILE A 67 22.78 -7.92 15.35
N ASP A 68 23.63 -8.92 15.11
CA ASP A 68 23.81 -9.54 13.80
C ASP A 68 22.54 -10.28 13.35
N GLU A 69 21.86 -11.01 14.24
CA GLU A 69 20.59 -11.66 13.93
C GLU A 69 19.50 -10.65 13.55
N VAL A 70 19.41 -9.55 14.31
CA VAL A 70 18.48 -8.46 14.02
C VAL A 70 18.78 -7.85 12.66
N TYR A 71 20.05 -7.51 12.39
CA TYR A 71 20.47 -6.92 11.13
C TYR A 71 20.15 -7.84 9.94
N ASN A 72 20.53 -9.11 10.02
CA ASN A 72 20.29 -10.09 8.96
C ASN A 72 18.80 -10.31 8.69
N LYS A 73 17.97 -10.40 9.75
CA LYS A 73 16.51 -10.51 9.61
C LYS A 73 15.90 -9.26 8.98
N LEU A 74 16.32 -8.06 9.40
CA LEU A 74 15.82 -6.81 8.83
C LEU A 74 16.25 -6.62 7.36
N ILE A 75 17.50 -6.97 7.01
CA ILE A 75 17.97 -6.97 5.62
C ILE A 75 17.20 -7.97 4.77
N ARG A 76 16.88 -9.15 5.31
CA ARG A 76 16.03 -10.12 4.63
C ARG A 76 14.61 -9.56 4.40
N LEU A 77 13.99 -9.00 5.44
CA LEU A 77 12.66 -8.39 5.33
C LEU A 77 12.66 -7.19 4.37
N GLU A 78 13.74 -6.41 4.35
CA GLU A 78 13.95 -5.34 3.37
C GLU A 78 14.09 -5.89 1.96
N SER A 79 14.84 -6.98 1.78
CA SER A 79 14.97 -7.65 0.49
C SER A 79 13.63 -8.22 0.02
N GLU A 80 12.84 -8.83 0.91
CA GLU A 80 11.48 -9.31 0.62
C GLU A 80 10.54 -8.15 0.32
N TYR A 81 10.63 -7.04 1.07
CA TYR A 81 9.86 -5.82 0.81
C TYR A 81 10.22 -5.20 -0.54
N LEU A 82 11.50 -5.09 -0.86
CA LEU A 82 12.00 -4.60 -2.14
C LEU A 82 11.67 -5.58 -3.27
N VAL A 83 11.74 -6.90 -3.06
CA VAL A 83 11.34 -7.93 -4.02
C VAL A 83 9.83 -7.99 -4.19
N ASN A 84 9.01 -7.66 -3.20
CA ASN A 84 7.56 -7.51 -3.40
C ASN A 84 7.28 -6.20 -4.14
N GLN A 85 7.97 -5.11 -3.80
CA GLN A 85 7.96 -3.89 -4.61
C GLN A 85 8.49 -4.11 -6.03
N VAL A 86 9.41 -5.05 -6.25
CA VAL A 86 10.01 -5.39 -7.55
C VAL A 86 9.28 -6.52 -8.25
N GLY A 87 8.59 -7.41 -7.55
CA GLY A 87 7.75 -8.50 -8.05
C GLY A 87 6.43 -7.95 -8.59
N ASN A 88 5.90 -6.94 -7.90
CA ASN A 88 4.93 -5.99 -8.47
C ASN A 88 5.50 -5.24 -9.69
N LYS A 89 6.83 -5.12 -9.86
CA LYS A 89 7.47 -4.56 -11.08
C LYS A 89 7.89 -5.60 -12.13
N THR A 90 8.08 -6.89 -11.82
CA THR A 90 8.67 -7.89 -12.76
C THR A 90 7.62 -8.76 -13.46
N PHE A 91 6.42 -8.94 -12.90
CA PHE A 91 5.27 -9.40 -13.70
C PHE A 91 4.80 -8.37 -14.74
N LEU A 92 5.26 -7.12 -14.63
CA LEU A 92 4.96 -5.99 -15.52
C LEU A 92 6.02 -5.75 -16.62
N ALA A 93 7.07 -6.58 -16.69
CA ALA A 93 8.15 -6.40 -17.67
C ALA A 93 7.76 -6.76 -19.11
N GLU A 94 6.61 -7.40 -19.35
CA GLU A 94 6.14 -7.70 -20.71
C GLU A 94 5.39 -6.52 -21.37
N GLU A 95 4.96 -5.47 -20.63
CA GLU A 95 4.22 -4.33 -21.22
C GLU A 95 4.42 -2.97 -20.54
N GLY A 96 5.65 -2.60 -20.17
CA GLY A 96 6.13 -1.20 -20.10
C GLY A 96 5.33 -0.11 -19.35
N ILE A 97 4.32 -0.45 -18.55
CA ILE A 97 3.44 0.50 -17.82
C ILE A 97 3.22 -0.05 -16.41
N GLN A 98 3.55 0.76 -15.38
CA GLN A 98 3.37 0.41 -13.97
C GLN A 98 1.88 0.10 -13.70
N LEU A 99 1.55 -0.87 -12.84
CA LEU A 99 0.15 -1.24 -12.55
C LEU A 99 -0.66 -0.03 -12.06
N THR A 100 -0.08 0.78 -11.17
CA THR A 100 -0.66 2.04 -10.71
C THR A 100 -0.93 3.00 -11.85
N GLU A 101 -0.07 3.04 -12.87
CA GLU A 101 -0.28 3.84 -14.08
C GLU A 101 -1.38 3.25 -14.99
N LYS A 102 -1.47 1.93 -15.15
CA LYS A 102 -2.59 1.27 -15.84
C LYS A 102 -3.92 1.57 -15.13
N VAL A 103 -3.94 1.47 -13.81
CA VAL A 103 -5.12 1.77 -12.97
C VAL A 103 -5.48 3.25 -13.04
N ALA A 104 -4.51 4.15 -12.99
CA ALA A 104 -4.74 5.58 -13.10
C ALA A 104 -5.30 5.96 -14.48
N ARG A 105 -4.71 5.44 -15.56
CA ARG A 105 -5.20 5.68 -16.93
C ARG A 105 -6.62 5.14 -17.12
N GLU A 106 -6.91 3.96 -16.58
CA GLU A 106 -8.26 3.41 -16.61
C GLU A 106 -9.23 4.30 -15.83
N ALA A 107 -8.86 4.77 -14.64
CA ALA A 107 -9.68 5.67 -13.84
C ALA A 107 -9.95 7.01 -14.55
N GLU A 108 -8.94 7.59 -15.21
CA GLU A 108 -9.13 8.80 -16.02
C GLU A 108 -10.06 8.53 -17.22
N SER A 109 -9.92 7.36 -17.87
CA SER A 109 -10.83 6.98 -18.95
C SER A 109 -12.27 6.79 -18.46
N VAL A 110 -12.45 6.18 -17.28
CA VAL A 110 -13.75 6.04 -16.64
C VAL A 110 -14.38 7.40 -16.36
N LYS A 111 -13.61 8.36 -15.85
CA LYS A 111 -14.10 9.74 -15.64
C LYS A 111 -14.51 10.41 -16.95
N ALA A 112 -13.70 10.26 -18.00
CA ALA A 112 -13.97 10.86 -19.30
C ALA A 112 -15.28 10.33 -19.92
N ASP A 113 -15.51 9.02 -19.83
CA ASP A 113 -16.73 8.38 -20.35
C ASP A 113 -17.99 8.77 -19.57
N VAL A 114 -17.83 9.02 -18.26
CA VAL A 114 -18.94 9.43 -17.41
C VAL A 114 -19.33 10.89 -17.66
N ALA A 115 -18.37 11.75 -17.97
CA ALA A 115 -18.61 13.18 -18.18
C ALA A 115 -19.60 13.43 -19.33
N GLY A 116 -20.72 14.10 -19.04
CA GLY A 116 -21.77 14.38 -20.03
C GLY A 116 -22.69 13.19 -20.33
N SER A 117 -22.58 12.09 -19.58
CA SER A 117 -23.47 10.91 -19.70
C SER A 117 -24.57 10.91 -18.63
N GLU A 118 -25.60 10.09 -18.81
CA GLU A 118 -26.66 9.87 -17.81
C GLU A 118 -26.12 9.28 -16.49
N ILE A 119 -24.93 8.67 -16.52
CA ILE A 119 -24.27 8.04 -15.37
C ILE A 119 -23.71 9.09 -14.41
N GLU A 120 -23.39 10.29 -14.91
CA GLU A 120 -22.75 11.37 -14.14
C GLU A 120 -23.48 11.68 -12.82
N ILE A 121 -24.82 11.62 -12.84
CA ILE A 121 -25.69 11.85 -11.68
C ILE A 121 -25.41 10.84 -10.55
N ARG A 122 -25.16 9.58 -10.91
CA ARG A 122 -24.92 8.48 -9.95
C ARG A 122 -23.43 8.24 -9.69
N PHE A 123 -22.55 8.83 -10.48
CA PHE A 123 -21.11 8.59 -10.41
C PHE A 123 -20.52 8.91 -9.03
N LEU A 124 -20.95 10.01 -8.41
CA LEU A 124 -20.49 10.39 -7.07
C LEU A 124 -20.85 9.33 -6.00
N ASP A 125 -21.95 8.60 -6.17
CA ASP A 125 -22.32 7.50 -5.26
C ASP A 125 -21.35 6.33 -5.41
N PHE A 126 -21.00 5.94 -6.65
CA PHE A 126 -19.98 4.93 -6.91
C PHE A 126 -18.65 5.30 -6.27
N VAL A 127 -18.16 6.53 -6.48
CA VAL A 127 -16.89 7.00 -5.92
C VAL A 127 -16.91 6.96 -4.39
N ARG A 128 -18.00 7.38 -3.75
CA ARG A 128 -18.14 7.31 -2.28
C ARG A 128 -18.11 5.88 -1.76
N ARG A 129 -18.80 4.96 -2.44
CA ARG A 129 -18.84 3.53 -2.06
C ARG A 129 -17.50 2.85 -2.25
N LEU A 130 -16.80 3.12 -3.35
CA LEU A 130 -15.42 2.66 -3.60
C LEU A 130 -14.46 3.19 -2.53
N LYS A 131 -14.53 4.48 -2.22
CA LYS A 131 -13.71 5.09 -1.16
C LYS A 131 -13.93 4.42 0.20
N LYS A 132 -15.20 4.23 0.59
CA LYS A 132 -15.54 3.56 1.86
C LYS A 132 -15.05 2.12 1.92
N ALA A 133 -15.11 1.38 0.80
CA ALA A 133 -14.61 0.02 0.73
C ALA A 133 -13.07 -0.03 0.79
N SER A 134 -12.39 0.90 0.13
CA SER A 134 -10.93 1.06 0.19
C SER A 134 -10.46 1.39 1.61
N GLU A 135 -11.08 2.37 2.30
CA GLU A 135 -10.70 2.77 3.65
C GLU A 135 -10.89 1.67 4.71
N LYS A 136 -11.85 0.76 4.48
CA LYS A 136 -12.14 -0.37 5.36
C LYS A 136 -11.43 -1.67 4.97
N SER A 137 -10.55 -1.60 3.97
CA SER A 137 -9.87 -2.75 3.36
C SER A 137 -10.82 -3.89 2.95
N LYS A 138 -12.03 -3.58 2.47
CA LYS A 138 -13.05 -4.57 2.11
C LYS A 138 -13.01 -4.89 0.61
N LYS A 139 -12.16 -5.85 0.22
CA LYS A 139 -11.94 -6.30 -1.17
C LYS A 139 -13.24 -6.67 -1.91
N ASP A 140 -14.09 -7.48 -1.29
CA ASP A 140 -15.34 -7.93 -1.91
C ASP A 140 -16.33 -6.78 -2.15
N GLU A 141 -16.42 -5.85 -1.20
CA GLU A 141 -17.29 -4.67 -1.35
C GLU A 141 -16.75 -3.74 -2.45
N PHE A 142 -15.42 -3.55 -2.50
CA PHE A 142 -14.78 -2.74 -3.54
C PHE A 142 -15.02 -3.32 -4.94
N LEU A 143 -14.80 -4.63 -5.11
CA LEU A 143 -15.00 -5.33 -6.37
C LEU A 143 -16.47 -5.27 -6.83
N LYS A 144 -17.42 -5.47 -5.91
CA LYS A 144 -18.86 -5.36 -6.23
C LYS A 144 -19.21 -4.00 -6.81
N VAL A 145 -18.71 -2.92 -6.20
CA VAL A 145 -18.97 -1.56 -6.68
C VAL A 145 -18.30 -1.31 -8.03
N MET A 146 -17.09 -1.84 -8.25
CA MET A 146 -16.45 -1.80 -9.57
C MET A 146 -17.25 -2.53 -10.64
N ILE A 147 -17.71 -3.75 -10.38
CA ILE A 147 -18.54 -4.52 -11.32
C ILE A 147 -19.79 -3.71 -11.67
N GLU A 148 -20.48 -3.16 -10.67
CA GLU A 148 -21.69 -2.35 -10.88
C GLU A 148 -21.43 -1.12 -11.74
N LEU A 149 -20.33 -0.39 -11.48
CA LEU A 149 -19.92 0.76 -12.27
C LEU A 149 -19.66 0.38 -13.73
N TYR A 150 -18.83 -0.63 -13.98
CA TYR A 150 -18.44 -1.03 -15.34
C TYR A 150 -19.62 -1.60 -16.13
N VAL A 151 -20.50 -2.38 -15.49
CA VAL A 151 -21.74 -2.86 -16.10
C VAL A 151 -22.65 -1.69 -16.46
N THR A 152 -22.79 -0.69 -15.57
CA THR A 152 -23.59 0.51 -15.84
C THR A 152 -23.04 1.29 -17.04
N MET A 153 -21.73 1.30 -17.22
CA MET A 153 -21.06 1.94 -18.35
C MET A 153 -21.03 1.08 -19.63
N GLY A 154 -21.48 -0.18 -19.57
CA GLY A 154 -21.34 -1.14 -20.67
C GLY A 154 -19.88 -1.50 -21.00
N ARG A 155 -18.96 -1.35 -20.04
CA ARG A 155 -17.52 -1.63 -20.18
C ARG A 155 -17.15 -3.01 -19.67
N THR A 156 -16.10 -3.57 -20.26
CA THR A 156 -15.43 -4.77 -19.74
C THR A 156 -14.54 -4.42 -18.55
N LEU A 157 -14.54 -5.27 -17.52
CA LEU A 157 -13.64 -5.09 -16.38
C LEU A 157 -12.18 -5.24 -16.80
N PRO A 158 -11.27 -4.41 -16.26
CA PRO A 158 -9.85 -4.52 -16.53
C PRO A 158 -9.26 -5.82 -15.99
N GLY A 159 -8.32 -6.41 -16.71
CA GLY A 159 -7.69 -7.69 -16.32
C GLY A 159 -6.98 -7.65 -14.97
N TRP A 160 -6.49 -6.49 -14.53
CA TRP A 160 -5.81 -6.32 -13.24
C TRP A 160 -6.75 -6.46 -12.03
N VAL A 161 -8.07 -6.40 -12.23
CA VAL A 161 -9.05 -6.51 -11.15
C VAL A 161 -8.98 -7.85 -10.43
N THR A 162 -8.54 -8.92 -11.09
CA THR A 162 -8.35 -10.24 -10.46
C THR A 162 -7.21 -10.24 -9.44
N GLY A 163 -6.21 -9.37 -9.59
CA GLY A 163 -5.10 -9.22 -8.66
C GLY A 163 -5.54 -8.69 -7.29
N ILE A 164 -6.61 -7.89 -7.25
CA ILE A 164 -7.18 -7.31 -6.02
C ILE A 164 -7.60 -8.37 -5.00
N LEU A 165 -8.13 -9.51 -5.47
CA LEU A 165 -8.60 -10.56 -4.57
C LEU A 165 -7.45 -11.42 -4.03
N SER A 166 -6.33 -11.45 -4.75
CA SER A 166 -5.24 -12.41 -4.51
C SER A 166 -4.21 -11.89 -3.52
N ASP A 167 -4.03 -10.57 -3.42
CA ASP A 167 -2.98 -9.95 -2.62
C ASP A 167 -3.49 -8.70 -1.86
N GLU A 168 -3.03 -8.51 -0.62
CA GLU A 168 -3.45 -7.38 0.24
C GLU A 168 -2.80 -6.07 -0.23
N ASP A 169 -1.53 -6.12 -0.58
CA ASP A 169 -0.77 -4.92 -0.95
C ASP A 169 -1.22 -4.41 -2.32
N THR A 170 -1.41 -5.31 -3.30
CA THR A 170 -1.98 -5.01 -4.62
C THR A 170 -3.37 -4.37 -4.51
N PHE A 171 -4.24 -4.91 -3.66
CA PHE A 171 -5.56 -4.32 -3.46
C PHE A 171 -5.45 -2.87 -3.01
N VAL A 172 -4.61 -2.60 -2.02
CA VAL A 172 -4.44 -1.26 -1.48
C VAL A 172 -3.89 -0.30 -2.52
N GLU A 173 -2.83 -0.67 -3.23
CA GLU A 173 -2.22 0.16 -4.28
C GLU A 173 -3.26 0.53 -5.34
N VAL A 174 -4.00 -0.47 -5.84
CA VAL A 174 -5.02 -0.30 -6.85
C VAL A 174 -6.18 0.55 -6.33
N SER A 175 -6.70 0.25 -5.14
CA SER A 175 -7.89 0.90 -4.61
C SER A 175 -7.65 2.36 -4.28
N VAL A 176 -6.48 2.69 -3.72
CA VAL A 176 -6.07 4.06 -3.41
C VAL A 176 -5.93 4.87 -4.70
N VAL A 177 -5.16 4.38 -5.67
CA VAL A 177 -4.92 5.11 -6.92
C VAL A 177 -6.21 5.31 -7.71
N PHE A 178 -7.02 4.26 -7.86
CA PHE A 178 -8.28 4.33 -8.60
C PHE A 178 -9.22 5.35 -7.94
N VAL A 179 -9.44 5.26 -6.63
CA VAL A 179 -10.32 6.18 -5.89
C VAL A 179 -9.80 7.62 -5.92
N GLU A 180 -8.48 7.82 -5.78
CA GLU A 180 -7.89 9.15 -5.82
C GLU A 180 -8.18 9.83 -7.15
N VAL A 181 -7.93 9.14 -8.27
CA VAL A 181 -8.19 9.68 -9.61
C VAL A 181 -9.67 9.99 -9.81
N LEU A 182 -10.57 9.05 -9.46
CA LEU A 182 -12.01 9.27 -9.59
C LEU A 182 -12.53 10.42 -8.71
N SER A 183 -11.86 10.71 -7.59
CA SER A 183 -12.24 11.77 -6.65
C SER A 183 -11.72 13.16 -7.05
N ARG A 184 -10.83 13.27 -8.03
CA ARG A 184 -10.34 14.56 -8.52
C ARG A 184 -11.47 15.32 -9.19
N LYS A 185 -11.61 16.60 -8.86
CA LYS A 185 -12.55 17.51 -9.53
C LYS A 185 -12.14 17.78 -10.97
#